data_AF-A0A7X3ZA97-F1
#
_entry.id   AF-A0A7X3ZA97-F1
#
_cell.length_a   1.000
_cell.length_b   1.000
_cell.length_c   1.000
_cell.angle_alpha   90.00
_cell.angle_beta   90.00
_cell.angle_gamma   90.00
#
_symmetry.space_group_name_H-M   'P 1'
#
loop_
_entity.id
_entity.type
_entity.pdbx_description
1 polymer ?
#
loop_
_entity_poly.entity_id
_entity_poly.type
_entity_poly.pdbx_seq_one_letter_code
_entity_poly.pdbx_strand_id
1 'polypeptide(L)'
;MAASSAFMKLARGLFVAQFLLPAAWASDQPLSAIDWLSNSVAPPQAEPAQNDVTPLAALPSEIAVLPLDGNTPDGVGLQPAEQLGLAPGLWGRSSAADLARAVSTLPDGSNAPPALNRFLRDVLTGKFEPPIDAAIDDRFFLARIDRLLSMGHLQ
;
A
#
# COMPACT_ATOMS: atom_id res chain seq x y z
N MET A 1 33.86 45.54 -38.08
CA MET A 1 33.67 46.20 -39.39
C MET A 1 33.65 45.11 -40.45
N ALA A 2 32.47 44.93 -41.08
CA ALA A 2 32.16 44.20 -42.32
C ALA A 2 32.60 42.72 -42.52
N ALA A 3 31.61 41.83 -42.35
CA ALA A 3 31.19 40.68 -43.18
C ALA A 3 32.12 40.05 -44.23
N SER A 4 32.14 38.70 -44.25
CA SER A 4 31.87 37.94 -45.49
C SER A 4 31.40 36.52 -45.18
N SER A 5 30.21 36.18 -45.68
CA SER A 5 29.56 34.87 -45.62
C SER A 5 29.77 34.13 -46.94
N ALA A 6 29.95 32.82 -46.89
CA ALA A 6 29.80 31.96 -48.07
C ALA A 6 29.10 30.66 -47.68
N PHE A 7 27.88 30.49 -48.17
CA PHE A 7 27.03 29.31 -48.04
C PHE A 7 26.67 28.86 -49.46
N MET A 8 27.12 27.68 -49.91
CA MET A 8 26.60 26.98 -51.11
C MET A 8 27.25 25.57 -51.13
N LYS A 9 26.62 24.53 -50.58
CA LYS A 9 25.61 23.61 -51.16
C LYS A 9 26.07 22.73 -52.34
N LEU A 10 25.57 21.48 -52.27
CA LEU A 10 25.37 20.42 -53.29
C LEU A 10 26.46 19.33 -53.36
N ALA A 11 26.27 18.13 -52.81
CA ALA A 11 25.25 17.07 -53.05
C ALA A 11 25.59 16.15 -54.25
N ARG A 12 25.70 14.84 -53.95
CA ARG A 12 25.63 13.61 -54.79
C ARG A 12 26.60 12.59 -54.15
N GLY A 13 26.24 11.46 -53.53
CA GLY A 13 25.10 10.57 -53.66
C GLY A 13 25.49 9.36 -54.52
N LEU A 14 25.88 8.22 -53.94
CA LEU A 14 25.57 6.86 -54.45
C LEU A 14 26.02 5.70 -53.52
N PHE A 15 25.07 4.78 -53.32
CA PHE A 15 25.15 3.31 -53.09
C PHE A 15 25.80 2.67 -51.84
N VAL A 16 24.89 2.31 -50.93
CA VAL A 16 24.70 1.05 -50.18
C VAL A 16 25.65 -0.13 -50.51
N ALA A 17 26.31 -0.64 -49.47
CA ALA A 17 26.50 -2.07 -49.26
C ALA A 17 26.10 -2.40 -47.81
N GLN A 18 24.82 -2.76 -47.65
CA GLN A 18 24.27 -3.34 -46.43
C GLN A 18 24.96 -4.69 -46.18
N PHE A 19 25.82 -4.76 -45.15
CA PHE A 19 26.10 -6.04 -44.52
C PHE A 19 24.90 -6.37 -43.63
N LEU A 20 23.99 -7.18 -44.17
CA LEU A 20 23.00 -7.94 -43.40
C LEU A 20 23.77 -8.96 -42.55
N LEU A 21 24.19 -8.55 -41.35
CA LEU A 21 24.44 -9.51 -40.29
C LEU A 21 23.07 -10.03 -39.83
N PRO A 22 22.79 -11.34 -39.88
CA PRO A 22 21.60 -11.86 -39.25
C PRO A 22 21.70 -11.52 -37.76
N ALA A 23 20.80 -10.67 -37.28
CA ALA A 23 20.55 -10.57 -35.86
C ALA A 23 20.16 -11.97 -35.42
N ALA A 24 21.03 -12.64 -34.66
CA ALA A 24 20.62 -13.80 -33.91
C ALA A 24 19.53 -13.28 -32.97
N TRP A 25 18.28 -13.61 -33.30
CA TRP A 25 17.18 -13.50 -32.37
C TRP A 25 17.50 -14.49 -31.26
N ALA A 26 18.20 -14.02 -30.22
CA ALA A 26 18.11 -14.67 -28.94
C ALA A 26 16.61 -14.69 -28.63
N SER A 27 16.04 -15.88 -28.57
CA SER A 27 14.67 -16.05 -28.10
C SER A 27 14.56 -15.33 -26.77
N ASP A 28 13.76 -14.28 -26.76
CA ASP A 28 13.38 -13.49 -25.59
C ASP A 28 12.63 -14.43 -24.63
N GLN A 29 13.40 -15.22 -23.88
CA GLN A 29 12.83 -15.99 -22.79
C GLN A 29 12.24 -14.95 -21.85
N PRO A 30 10.94 -15.02 -21.51
CA PRO A 30 10.31 -13.99 -20.69
C PRO A 30 11.17 -13.83 -19.44
N LEU A 31 11.62 -12.60 -19.18
CA LEU A 31 12.27 -12.26 -17.93
C LEU A 31 11.24 -12.52 -16.83
N SER A 32 11.21 -13.75 -16.30
CA SER A 32 10.49 -14.08 -15.09
C SER A 32 11.04 -13.12 -14.05
N ALA A 33 10.24 -12.11 -13.69
CA ALA A 33 10.69 -11.00 -12.85
C ALA A 33 11.17 -11.44 -11.47
N ILE A 34 11.00 -12.74 -11.13
CA ILE A 34 11.52 -13.34 -9.90
C ILE A 34 11.89 -14.81 -10.13
N ASP A 35 13.09 -15.22 -9.69
CA ASP A 35 13.65 -16.56 -9.89
C ASP A 35 12.75 -17.70 -9.38
N TRP A 36 12.00 -17.47 -8.31
CA TRP A 36 11.12 -18.48 -7.71
C TRP A 36 9.86 -18.78 -8.53
N LEU A 37 9.43 -17.84 -9.40
CA LEU A 37 8.24 -18.03 -10.25
C LEU A 37 8.52 -18.89 -11.48
N SER A 38 9.80 -19.09 -11.82
CA SER A 38 10.22 -19.81 -13.02
C SER A 38 9.79 -21.28 -13.04
N ASN A 39 9.57 -21.88 -11.86
CA ASN A 39 9.13 -23.26 -11.73
C ASN A 39 7.61 -23.42 -11.59
N SER A 40 6.85 -22.32 -11.48
CA SER A 40 5.41 -22.35 -11.21
C SER A 40 4.54 -22.75 -12.42
N VAL A 41 5.12 -22.80 -13.62
CA VAL A 41 4.42 -23.17 -14.86
C VAL A 41 4.82 -24.56 -15.37
N ALA A 42 5.62 -25.31 -14.60
CA ALA A 42 5.94 -26.68 -14.95
C ALA A 42 4.67 -27.55 -14.89
N PRO A 43 4.41 -28.39 -15.91
CA PRO A 43 3.32 -29.35 -15.84
C PRO A 43 3.53 -30.27 -14.62
N PRO A 44 2.48 -30.59 -13.86
CA PRO A 44 2.62 -31.42 -12.66
C PRO A 44 3.27 -32.74 -13.05
N GLN A 45 4.40 -33.07 -12.40
CA GLN A 45 4.99 -34.40 -12.52
C GLN A 45 4.02 -35.39 -11.90
N ALA A 46 3.66 -36.44 -12.64
CA ALA A 46 2.86 -37.53 -12.10
C ALA A 46 3.67 -38.22 -11.01
N GLU A 47 3.30 -37.98 -9.74
CA GLU A 47 3.82 -38.77 -8.63
C GLU A 47 3.31 -40.21 -8.75
N PRO A 48 4.12 -41.23 -8.45
CA PRO A 48 3.63 -42.59 -8.34
C PRO A 48 2.54 -42.61 -7.26
N ALA A 49 1.38 -43.20 -7.58
CA ALA A 49 0.26 -43.29 -6.67
C ALA A 49 0.73 -43.84 -5.31
N GLN A 50 0.73 -42.99 -4.29
CA GLN A 50 0.96 -43.43 -2.93
C GLN A 50 -0.22 -44.35 -2.57
N ASN A 51 0.12 -45.61 -2.33
CA ASN A 51 -0.82 -46.66 -2.00
C ASN A 51 -1.69 -46.28 -0.80
N ASP A 52 -3.00 -46.47 -0.96
CA ASP A 52 -4.02 -46.65 0.06
C ASP A 52 -3.84 -45.86 1.36
N VAL A 53 -4.20 -44.57 1.32
CA VAL A 53 -4.80 -43.95 2.50
C VAL A 53 -6.11 -44.69 2.76
N THR A 54 -6.09 -45.62 3.72
CA THR A 54 -7.32 -46.05 4.40
C THR A 54 -8.07 -44.77 4.76
N PRO A 55 -9.33 -44.56 4.33
CA PRO A 55 -10.05 -43.38 4.74
C PRO A 55 -10.21 -43.52 6.26
N LEU A 56 -9.36 -42.83 7.02
CA LEU A 56 -9.71 -42.49 8.37
C LEU A 56 -11.02 -41.74 8.20
N ALA A 57 -12.11 -42.33 8.69
CA ALA A 57 -13.34 -41.61 8.98
C ALA A 57 -13.06 -40.62 10.13
N ALA A 58 -12.05 -39.77 9.96
CA ALA A 58 -11.92 -38.54 10.69
C ALA A 58 -12.94 -37.62 10.03
N LEU A 59 -14.08 -37.46 10.71
CA LEU A 59 -14.96 -36.32 10.46
C LEU A 59 -14.07 -35.09 10.29
N PRO A 60 -14.28 -34.23 9.27
CA PRO A 60 -13.48 -33.03 9.12
C PRO A 60 -13.51 -32.30 10.46
N SER A 61 -12.33 -32.13 11.06
CA SER A 61 -12.16 -31.30 12.25
C SER A 61 -12.80 -29.96 11.95
N GLU A 62 -13.61 -29.47 12.89
CA GLU A 62 -14.33 -28.20 12.74
C GLU A 62 -13.36 -27.10 12.28
N ILE A 63 -13.53 -26.64 11.04
CA ILE A 63 -12.73 -25.56 10.48
C ILE A 63 -13.33 -24.27 11.04
N ALA A 64 -12.74 -23.76 12.12
CA ALA A 64 -13.08 -22.46 12.65
C ALA A 64 -12.50 -21.36 11.73
N VAL A 65 -13.36 -20.69 10.97
CA VAL A 65 -13.00 -19.48 10.23
C VAL A 65 -13.24 -18.30 11.14
N LEU A 66 -12.19 -17.58 11.51
CA LEU A 66 -12.35 -16.25 12.10
C LEU A 66 -12.52 -15.26 10.93
N PRO A 67 -13.69 -14.63 10.75
CA PRO A 67 -13.83 -13.57 9.77
C PRO A 67 -12.78 -12.48 10.06
N LEU A 68 -12.09 -12.03 9.01
CA LEU A 68 -11.12 -10.92 9.12
C LEU A 68 -11.78 -9.61 9.59
N ASP A 69 -13.12 -9.57 9.55
CA ASP A 69 -14.00 -8.44 9.82
C ASP A 69 -14.00 -7.98 11.29
N GLY A 70 -13.25 -8.64 12.18
CA GLY A 70 -13.18 -8.30 13.60
C GLY A 70 -12.43 -7.01 13.93
N ASN A 71 -11.75 -6.39 12.96
CA ASN A 71 -10.94 -5.19 13.21
C ASN A 71 -11.66 -3.94 12.70
N THR A 72 -12.19 -3.14 13.63
CA THR A 72 -12.82 -1.86 13.28
C THR A 72 -11.76 -0.89 12.74
N PRO A 73 -12.06 -0.10 11.70
CA PRO A 73 -11.10 0.85 11.11
C PRO A 73 -10.51 1.82 12.15
N ASP A 74 -11.28 2.19 13.16
CA ASP A 74 -10.83 3.09 14.22
C ASP A 74 -9.74 2.50 15.14
N GLY A 75 -9.64 1.18 15.23
CA GLY A 75 -8.64 0.48 16.04
C GLY A 75 -7.27 0.34 15.37
N VAL A 76 -7.13 0.81 14.12
CA VAL A 76 -5.83 0.79 13.42
C VAL A 76 -5.01 2.05 13.72
N GLY A 77 -3.69 1.90 13.69
CA GLY A 77 -2.75 3.00 13.90
C GLY A 77 -1.31 2.55 13.69
N LEU A 78 -0.41 3.53 13.55
CA LEU A 78 1.00 3.32 13.23
C LEU A 78 1.84 3.01 14.48
N GLN A 79 1.47 3.60 15.62
CA GLN A 79 2.22 3.50 16.87
C GLN A 79 1.28 3.18 18.03
N PRO A 80 1.62 2.24 18.92
CA PRO A 80 0.81 1.93 20.09
C PRO A 80 0.75 3.12 21.06
N ALA A 81 -0.38 3.30 21.74
CA ALA A 81 -0.64 4.41 22.66
C ALA A 81 0.45 4.58 23.73
N GLU A 82 1.03 3.48 24.22
CA GLU A 82 2.08 3.48 25.24
C GLU A 82 3.37 4.14 24.76
N GLN A 83 3.72 4.01 23.47
CA GLN A 83 4.88 4.72 22.89
C GLN A 83 4.64 6.23 22.79
N LEU A 84 3.38 6.65 22.73
CA LEU A 84 2.97 8.04 22.77
C LEU A 84 2.83 8.58 24.21
N GLY A 85 2.98 7.73 25.23
CA GLY A 85 2.74 8.08 26.63
C GLY A 85 1.27 8.33 26.95
N LEU A 86 0.35 7.76 26.15
CA LEU A 86 -1.09 7.95 26.26
C LEU A 86 -1.78 6.67 26.72
N ALA A 87 -2.96 6.81 27.34
CA ALA A 87 -3.78 5.67 27.72
C ALA A 87 -4.37 4.98 26.48
N PRO A 88 -4.37 3.64 26.40
CA PRO A 88 -4.96 2.92 25.26
C PRO A 88 -6.43 3.24 25.02
N GLY A 89 -7.19 3.46 26.10
CA GLY A 89 -8.62 3.78 26.07
C GLY A 89 -8.96 5.24 25.81
N LEU A 90 -8.10 6.01 25.13
CA LEU A 90 -8.32 7.44 24.86
C LEU A 90 -9.66 7.72 24.17
N TRP A 91 -10.06 6.87 23.21
CA TRP A 91 -11.30 7.00 22.44
C TRP A 91 -12.43 6.09 22.93
N GLY A 92 -12.11 4.94 23.52
CA GLY A 92 -13.06 3.84 23.71
C GLY A 92 -14.23 4.07 24.67
N ARG A 93 -14.33 5.25 25.28
CA ARG A 93 -15.48 5.67 26.10
C ARG A 93 -16.37 6.71 25.42
N SER A 94 -16.03 7.12 24.21
CA SER A 94 -16.76 8.12 23.42
C SER A 94 -17.47 7.45 22.24
N SER A 95 -18.50 8.14 21.72
CA SER A 95 -19.12 7.76 20.44
C SER A 95 -18.26 8.20 19.27
N ALA A 96 -18.31 7.45 18.17
CA ALA A 96 -17.64 7.80 16.93
C ALA A 96 -18.11 9.16 16.41
N ALA A 97 -19.41 9.46 16.53
CA ALA A 97 -19.99 10.74 16.13
C ALA A 97 -19.45 11.94 16.93
N ASP A 98 -19.26 11.80 18.24
CA ASP A 98 -18.73 12.88 19.09
C ASP A 98 -17.26 13.14 18.80
N LEU A 99 -16.47 12.08 18.63
CA LEU A 99 -15.06 12.19 18.29
C LEU A 99 -14.87 12.76 16.87
N ALA A 100 -15.67 12.31 15.90
CA ALA A 100 -15.66 12.86 14.54
C ALA A 100 -15.94 14.37 14.57
N ARG A 101 -16.95 14.80 15.32
CA ARG A 101 -17.27 16.23 15.49
C ARG A 101 -16.11 16.98 16.12
N ALA A 102 -15.54 16.46 17.21
CA ALA A 102 -14.41 17.09 17.89
C ALA A 102 -13.22 17.30 16.94
N VAL A 103 -12.83 16.26 16.20
CA VAL A 103 -11.73 16.31 15.22
C VAL A 103 -12.04 17.29 14.08
N SER A 104 -13.26 17.27 13.55
CA SER A 104 -13.68 18.14 12.44
C SER A 104 -13.69 19.63 12.83
N THR A 105 -13.91 19.93 14.11
CA THR A 105 -13.95 21.31 14.63
C THR A 105 -12.61 21.83 15.13
N LEU A 106 -11.55 21.02 15.05
CA LEU A 106 -10.21 21.47 15.43
C LEU A 106 -9.78 22.65 14.53
N PRO A 107 -9.26 23.75 15.12
CA PRO A 107 -8.77 24.89 14.35
C PRO A 107 -7.71 24.46 13.34
N ASP A 108 -7.60 25.18 12.22
CA ASP A 108 -6.54 24.94 11.26
C ASP A 108 -5.16 25.06 11.93
N GLY A 109 -4.32 24.05 11.71
CA GLY A 109 -3.00 23.93 12.34
C GLY A 109 -1.97 24.94 11.82
N SER A 110 -2.30 25.77 10.82
CA SER A 110 -1.35 26.71 10.20
C SER A 110 -0.78 27.73 11.18
N ASN A 111 -1.56 28.11 12.20
CA ASN A 111 -1.16 29.05 13.24
C ASN A 111 -0.78 28.36 14.56
N ALA A 112 -0.86 27.03 14.63
CA ALA A 112 -0.52 26.28 15.83
C ALA A 112 1.00 26.11 15.98
N PRO A 113 1.54 26.07 17.22
CA PRO A 113 2.94 25.75 17.44
C PRO A 113 3.32 24.39 16.85
N PRO A 114 4.55 24.21 16.31
CA PRO A 114 4.98 22.95 15.71
C PRO A 114 4.85 21.73 16.64
N ALA A 115 5.06 21.93 17.94
CA ALA A 115 4.91 20.87 18.94
C ALA A 115 3.46 20.37 19.06
N LEU A 116 2.48 21.28 18.97
CA LEU A 116 1.06 20.93 19.01
C LEU A 116 0.64 20.18 17.74
N ASN A 117 1.09 20.63 16.56
CA ASN A 117 0.82 19.92 15.31
C ASN A 117 1.44 18.52 15.29
N ARG A 118 2.68 18.39 15.82
CA ARG A 118 3.32 17.08 16.01
C ARG A 118 2.46 16.20 16.91
N PHE A 119 2.09 16.68 18.09
CA PHE A 119 1.29 15.91 19.03
C PHE A 119 -0.07 15.51 18.42
N LEU A 120 -0.76 16.42 17.75
CA LEU A 120 -2.05 16.14 17.13
C LEU A 120 -1.93 15.06 16.03
N ARG A 121 -0.91 15.15 15.18
CA ARG A 121 -0.64 14.10 14.19
C ARG A 121 -0.35 12.76 14.88
N ASP A 122 0.47 12.75 15.92
CA ASP A 122 0.84 11.52 16.62
C ASP A 122 -0.41 10.87 17.28
N VAL A 123 -1.30 11.68 17.86
CA VAL A 123 -2.61 11.24 18.39
C VAL A 123 -3.52 10.70 17.28
N LEU A 124 -3.62 11.38 16.14
CA LEU A 124 -4.51 10.98 15.03
C LEU A 124 -4.00 9.74 14.27
N THR A 125 -2.69 9.48 14.31
CA THR A 125 -2.07 8.29 13.69
C THR A 125 -1.81 7.14 14.67
N GLY A 126 -1.97 7.36 15.96
CA GLY A 126 -1.78 6.35 17.00
C GLY A 126 -2.84 5.25 16.98
N LYS A 127 -2.46 4.09 17.51
CA LYS A 127 -3.32 2.93 17.74
C LYS A 127 -3.89 3.00 19.16
N PHE A 128 -5.21 3.07 19.25
CA PHE A 128 -5.98 3.17 20.49
C PHE A 128 -7.15 2.19 20.45
N GLU A 129 -7.77 1.95 21.61
CA GLU A 129 -9.05 1.25 21.67
C GLU A 129 -10.10 2.06 20.89
N PRO A 130 -10.84 1.43 19.95
CA PRO A 130 -11.80 2.13 19.12
C PRO A 130 -12.99 2.68 19.94
N PRO A 131 -13.73 3.67 19.42
CA PRO A 131 -14.97 4.17 20.01
C PRO A 131 -15.98 3.06 20.33
N ILE A 132 -16.89 3.32 21.27
CA ILE A 132 -17.83 2.31 21.79
C ILE A 132 -18.75 1.70 20.71
N ASP A 133 -18.99 2.44 19.64
CA ASP A 133 -19.88 2.15 18.53
C ASP A 133 -19.13 1.96 17.19
N ALA A 134 -17.81 1.79 17.21
CA ALA A 134 -16.96 1.68 16.02
C ALA A 134 -17.27 0.45 15.13
N ALA A 135 -18.00 -0.54 15.65
CA ALA A 135 -18.47 -1.68 14.87
C ALA A 135 -19.61 -1.33 13.91
N ILE A 136 -20.31 -0.21 14.14
CA ILE A 136 -21.50 0.20 13.38
C ILE A 136 -21.39 1.62 12.81
N ASP A 137 -20.40 2.40 13.23
CA ASP A 137 -20.19 3.79 12.83
C ASP A 137 -18.71 4.09 12.58
N ASP A 138 -18.37 4.39 11.32
CA ASP A 138 -17.01 4.65 10.83
C ASP A 138 -16.69 6.15 10.71
N ARG A 139 -17.58 7.03 11.17
CA ARG A 139 -17.42 8.49 11.02
C ARG A 139 -16.16 9.03 11.68
N PHE A 140 -15.73 8.43 12.80
CA PHE A 140 -14.49 8.86 13.45
C PHE A 140 -13.27 8.55 12.59
N PHE A 141 -13.23 7.38 11.96
CA PHE A 141 -12.16 6.97 11.07
C PHE A 141 -12.04 7.96 9.90
N LEU A 142 -13.14 8.26 9.22
CA LEU A 142 -13.15 9.21 8.11
C LEU A 142 -12.72 10.62 8.55
N ALA A 143 -13.22 11.10 9.68
CA ALA A 143 -12.82 12.40 10.22
C ALA A 143 -11.31 12.47 10.55
N ARG A 144 -10.70 11.37 11.02
CA ARG A 144 -9.25 11.29 11.24
C ARG A 144 -8.49 11.39 9.92
N ILE A 145 -8.92 10.65 8.90
CA ILE A 145 -8.28 10.66 7.57
C ILE A 145 -8.39 12.04 6.95
N ASP A 146 -9.58 12.65 6.94
CA ASP A 146 -9.81 14.01 6.42
C ASP A 146 -8.93 15.03 7.14
N ARG A 147 -8.81 14.91 8.47
CA ARG A 147 -7.94 15.79 9.24
C ARG A 147 -6.47 15.59 8.88
N LEU A 148 -5.99 14.35 8.78
CA LEU A 148 -4.61 14.06 8.37
C LEU A 148 -4.31 14.55 6.95
N LEU A 149 -5.27 14.45 6.02
CA LEU A 149 -5.18 15.02 4.67
C LEU A 149 -5.07 16.55 4.72
N SER A 150 -5.93 17.21 5.49
CA SER A 150 -5.91 18.68 5.62
C SER A 150 -4.58 19.21 6.18
N MET A 151 -3.90 18.40 7.01
CA MET A 151 -2.58 18.72 7.56
C MET A 151 -1.42 18.32 6.63
N GLY A 152 -1.69 17.66 5.49
CA GLY A 152 -0.66 17.18 4.55
C GLY A 152 0.15 15.98 5.06
N HIS A 153 -0.44 15.13 5.90
CA HIS A 153 0.23 14.03 6.59
C HIS A 153 -0.10 12.62 6.07
N LEU A 154 -0.82 12.49 4.95
CA LEU A 154 -1.02 11.23 4.24
C LEU A 154 -0.32 11.30 2.87
N GLN A 155 0.45 10.27 2.53
CA GLN A 155 1.32 10.18 1.35
C GLN A 155 1.13 8.86 0.63
#